data_AF-A0A3D4ULP5-F1
#
_entry.id   AF-A0A3D4ULP5-F1
#
_cell.length_a   1.000
_cell.length_b   1.000
_cell.length_c   1.000
_cell.angle_alpha   90.00
_cell.angle_beta   90.00
_cell.angle_gamma   90.00
#
_symmetry.space_group_name_H-M   'P 1'
#
loop_
_entity.id
_entity.type
_entity.pdbx_description
1 polymer ?
#
loop_
_entity_poly.entity_id
_entity_poly.type
_entity_poly.pdbx_seq_one_letter_code
_entity_poly.pdbx_strand_id
1 'polypeptide(L)'
;MLLRLAIGRSPATDLLSTNTQLQFWFYLVAFGGIMGWCFSRTVWRNASCAIATMTRAGLCPACAYRIDDCQPEADGCTVCPECGGAWRVLQGTNTEPESSS
;
A
#
# COMPACT_ATOMS: atom_id res chain seq x y z
N MET A 1 51.45 -38.30 9.56
CA MET A 1 50.01 -38.19 9.30
C MET A 1 49.50 -36.81 9.75
N LEU A 2 50.03 -35.71 9.21
CA LEU A 2 49.48 -34.36 9.37
C LEU A 2 50.01 -33.49 8.21
N LEU A 3 49.54 -33.75 6.99
CA LEU A 3 49.81 -32.87 5.84
C LEU A 3 48.81 -31.70 5.92
N ARG A 4 49.22 -30.58 6.50
CA ARG A 4 48.46 -29.31 6.42
C ARG A 4 48.64 -28.75 5.01
N LEU A 5 47.65 -28.99 4.14
CA LEU A 5 47.52 -28.27 2.87
C LEU A 5 47.17 -26.81 3.18
N ALA A 6 48.16 -25.93 3.08
CA ALA A 6 47.97 -24.49 3.08
C ALA A 6 47.32 -24.10 1.75
N ILE A 7 45.99 -24.07 1.71
CA ILE A 7 45.22 -23.50 0.61
C ILE A 7 45.45 -21.99 0.66
N GLY A 8 46.40 -21.50 -0.14
CA GLY A 8 46.66 -20.08 -0.32
C GLY A 8 45.43 -19.42 -0.94
N ARG A 9 44.74 -18.59 -0.15
CA ARG A 9 43.63 -17.77 -0.63
C ARG A 9 44.22 -16.67 -1.51
N SER A 10 44.03 -16.78 -2.82
CA SER A 10 44.55 -15.80 -3.78
C SER A 10 43.76 -14.48 -3.65
N PRO A 11 44.41 -13.31 -3.47
CA PRO A 11 43.73 -12.02 -3.30
C PRO A 11 42.90 -11.58 -4.52
N ALA A 12 43.10 -12.22 -5.68
CA ALA A 12 42.35 -11.94 -6.90
C ALA A 12 40.85 -12.30 -6.81
N THR A 13 40.46 -13.28 -5.98
CA THR A 13 39.05 -13.66 -5.84
C THR A 13 38.22 -12.66 -5.01
N ASP A 14 38.86 -11.91 -4.12
CA ASP A 14 38.16 -11.00 -3.21
C ASP A 14 37.73 -9.69 -3.93
N LEU A 15 38.45 -9.25 -4.97
CA LEU A 15 38.11 -8.04 -5.73
C LEU A 15 36.92 -8.24 -6.69
N LEU A 16 36.81 -9.40 -7.35
CA LEU A 16 35.63 -9.73 -8.18
C LEU A 16 34.35 -9.90 -7.34
N SER A 17 34.49 -10.40 -6.11
CA SER A 17 33.38 -10.53 -5.17
C SER A 17 32.87 -9.17 -4.67
N THR A 18 33.76 -8.21 -4.47
CA THR A 18 33.38 -6.89 -3.92
C THR A 18 32.60 -6.05 -4.94
N ASN A 19 33.01 -6.11 -6.22
CA ASN A 19 32.34 -5.36 -7.29
C ASN A 19 30.91 -5.90 -7.57
N THR A 20 30.76 -7.22 -7.62
CA THR A 20 29.44 -7.85 -7.80
C THR A 20 28.51 -7.56 -6.63
N GLN A 21 29.02 -7.56 -5.40
CA GLN A 21 28.22 -7.24 -4.20
C GLN A 21 27.67 -5.81 -4.23
N LEU A 22 28.48 -4.81 -4.58
CA LEU A 22 28.02 -3.42 -4.70
C LEU A 22 26.96 -3.28 -5.79
N GLN A 23 27.15 -3.93 -6.93
CA GLN A 23 26.20 -3.88 -8.04
C GLN A 23 24.83 -4.47 -7.66
N PHE A 24 24.80 -5.57 -6.90
CA PHE A 24 23.54 -6.11 -6.37
C PHE A 24 22.79 -5.13 -5.47
N TRP A 25 23.50 -4.48 -4.53
CA TRP A 25 22.89 -3.49 -3.65
C TRP A 25 22.34 -2.29 -4.42
N PHE A 26 23.08 -1.79 -5.42
CA PHE A 26 22.60 -0.73 -6.29
C PHE A 26 21.32 -1.13 -7.03
N TYR A 27 21.25 -2.34 -7.59
CA TYR A 27 20.04 -2.81 -8.26
C TYR A 27 18.86 -2.96 -7.29
N LEU A 28 19.09 -3.49 -6.08
CA LEU A 28 18.02 -3.67 -5.10
C LEU A 28 17.43 -2.33 -4.68
N VAL A 29 18.28 -1.34 -4.38
CA VAL A 29 17.85 0.01 -3.99
C VAL A 29 17.21 0.75 -5.16
N ALA A 30 17.81 0.71 -6.35
CA ALA A 30 17.27 1.39 -7.52
C ALA A 30 15.94 0.78 -7.95
N PHE A 31 15.86 -0.55 -8.05
CA PHE A 31 14.64 -1.24 -8.43
C PHE A 31 13.55 -1.10 -7.37
N GLY A 32 13.90 -1.26 -6.09
CA GLY A 32 12.97 -1.05 -4.97
C GLY A 32 12.46 0.39 -4.90
N GLY A 33 13.33 1.37 -5.12
CA GLY A 33 12.96 2.78 -5.18
C GLY A 33 12.07 3.12 -6.38
N ILE A 34 12.38 2.61 -7.57
CA ILE A 34 11.56 2.79 -8.78
C ILE A 34 10.22 2.10 -8.62
N MET A 35 10.18 0.86 -8.16
CA MET A 35 8.93 0.12 -7.92
C MET A 35 8.10 0.78 -6.83
N GLY A 36 8.71 1.18 -5.72
CA GLY A 36 8.03 1.92 -4.66
C GLY A 36 7.48 3.26 -5.15
N TRP A 37 8.23 4.00 -5.97
CA TRP A 37 7.80 5.27 -6.53
C TRP A 37 6.67 5.10 -7.55
N CYS A 38 6.78 4.12 -8.47
CA CYS A 38 5.72 3.78 -9.41
C CYS A 38 4.47 3.32 -8.69
N PHE A 39 4.58 2.43 -7.70
CA PHE A 39 3.45 1.95 -6.93
C PHE A 39 2.80 3.08 -6.15
N SER A 40 3.59 3.90 -5.46
CA SER A 40 3.11 5.10 -4.77
C SER A 40 2.40 6.05 -5.73
N ARG A 41 2.99 6.38 -6.89
CA ARG A 41 2.37 7.29 -7.86
C ARG A 41 1.13 6.72 -8.52
N THR A 42 1.10 5.43 -8.85
CA THR A 42 0.00 4.83 -9.59
C THR A 42 -1.19 4.57 -8.67
N VAL A 43 -0.93 4.11 -7.44
CA VAL A 43 -1.97 3.89 -6.42
C VAL A 43 -2.49 5.22 -5.86
N TRP A 44 -1.62 6.22 -5.62
CA TRP A 44 -2.09 7.52 -5.11
C TRP A 44 -2.76 8.41 -6.13
N ARG A 45 -2.41 8.37 -7.43
CA ARG A 45 -3.09 9.24 -8.42
C ARG A 45 -4.54 8.85 -8.67
N ASN A 46 -4.86 7.56 -8.59
CA ASN A 46 -6.24 7.08 -8.73
C ASN A 46 -6.97 6.97 -7.40
N ALA A 47 -6.31 7.25 -6.27
CA ALA A 47 -6.90 7.13 -4.96
C ALA A 47 -8.19 7.97 -4.83
N SER A 48 -8.23 9.20 -5.36
CA SER A 48 -9.43 10.03 -5.23
C SER A 48 -10.66 9.43 -5.92
N CYS A 49 -10.49 8.85 -7.11
CA CYS A 49 -11.58 8.24 -7.85
C CYS A 49 -11.98 6.88 -7.25
N ALA A 50 -10.99 6.08 -6.81
CA ALA A 50 -11.22 4.82 -6.11
C ALA A 50 -11.93 5.05 -4.77
N ILE A 51 -11.46 6.01 -3.97
CA ILE A 51 -12.07 6.44 -2.71
C ILE A 51 -13.51 6.88 -2.95
N ALA A 52 -13.76 7.79 -3.92
CA ALA A 52 -15.10 8.26 -4.21
C ALA A 52 -16.05 7.15 -4.69
N THR A 53 -15.55 6.22 -5.51
CA THR A 53 -16.34 5.08 -5.98
C THR A 53 -16.66 4.12 -4.84
N MET A 54 -15.68 3.84 -3.98
CA MET A 54 -15.85 2.94 -2.84
C MET A 54 -16.77 3.53 -1.77
N THR A 55 -16.61 4.81 -1.39
CA THR A 55 -17.53 5.44 -0.42
C THR A 55 -18.94 5.58 -0.96
N ARG A 56 -19.13 5.79 -2.27
CA ARG A 56 -20.47 5.74 -2.91
C ARG A 56 -21.09 4.35 -2.87
N ALA A 57 -20.28 3.30 -2.91
CA ALA A 57 -20.73 1.92 -2.77
C ALA A 57 -20.92 1.48 -1.31
N GLY A 58 -20.73 2.38 -0.33
CA GLY A 58 -20.80 2.04 1.09
C GLY A 58 -19.58 1.26 1.59
N LEU A 59 -18.46 1.25 0.86
CA LEU A 59 -17.26 0.49 1.20
C LEU A 59 -16.14 1.40 1.71
N CYS A 60 -15.41 0.91 2.71
CA CYS A 60 -14.21 1.57 3.21
C CYS A 60 -13.08 1.50 2.15
N PRO A 61 -12.51 2.64 1.72
CA PRO A 61 -11.40 2.65 0.76
C PRO A 61 -10.11 1.97 1.24
N ALA A 62 -9.94 1.77 2.55
CA ALA A 62 -8.72 1.20 3.13
C ALA A 62 -8.79 -0.33 3.28
N CYS A 63 -9.91 -0.88 3.78
CA CYS A 63 -10.05 -2.31 4.05
C CYS A 63 -11.19 -2.99 3.27
N ALA A 64 -11.94 -2.24 2.46
CA ALA A 64 -13.13 -2.70 1.74
C ALA A 64 -14.27 -3.23 2.65
N TYR A 65 -14.24 -2.96 3.96
CA TYR A 65 -15.34 -3.27 4.86
C TYR A 65 -16.57 -2.42 4.57
N ARG A 66 -17.75 -2.96 4.82
CA ARG A 66 -19.04 -2.31 4.60
C ARG A 66 -19.32 -1.30 5.70
N ILE A 67 -19.54 -0.04 5.33
CA ILE A 67 -19.71 1.10 6.25
C ILE A 67 -20.99 1.92 5.99
N ASP A 68 -21.86 1.48 5.08
CA ASP A 68 -23.18 2.07 4.81
C ASP A 68 -24.10 2.07 6.03
N ASP A 69 -24.00 1.06 6.89
CA ASP A 69 -24.80 0.96 8.13
C ASP A 69 -24.20 1.76 9.31
N CYS A 70 -23.02 2.35 9.13
CA CYS A 70 -22.34 3.06 10.21
C CYS A 70 -22.84 4.51 10.30
N GLN A 71 -23.20 4.94 11.50
CA GLN A 71 -23.68 6.30 11.75
C GLN A 71 -22.52 7.30 11.61
N PRO A 72 -22.68 8.38 10.84
CA PRO A 72 -21.65 9.42 10.76
C PRO A 72 -21.52 10.16 12.10
N GLU A 73 -20.30 10.53 12.44
CA GLU A 73 -20.00 11.37 13.62
C GLU A 73 -20.39 12.84 13.37
N ALA A 74 -20.21 13.69 14.39
CA ALA A 74 -20.60 15.10 14.37
C ALA A 74 -19.92 15.93 13.26
N ASP A 75 -18.82 15.44 12.69
CA ASP A 75 -18.09 16.05 11.58
C ASP A 75 -18.59 15.60 10.18
N GLY A 76 -19.58 14.69 10.15
CA GLY A 76 -20.14 14.09 8.94
C GLY A 76 -19.28 12.98 8.34
N CYS A 77 -18.26 12.49 9.06
CA CYS A 77 -17.45 11.35 8.64
C CYS A 77 -17.96 10.05 9.29
N THR A 78 -17.94 8.97 8.54
CA THR A 78 -18.19 7.63 9.04
C THR A 78 -16.86 6.96 9.35
N VAL A 79 -16.70 6.49 10.59
CA VAL A 79 -15.50 5.76 11.02
C VAL A 79 -15.69 4.27 10.76
N CYS A 80 -14.72 3.65 10.09
CA CYS A 80 -14.72 2.22 9.84
C CYS A 80 -14.34 1.47 11.13
N PRO A 81 -15.16 0.51 11.60
CA PRO A 81 -14.88 -0.23 12.83
C PRO A 81 -13.69 -1.21 12.71
N GLU A 82 -13.32 -1.60 11.49
CA GLU A 82 -12.23 -2.57 11.26
C GLU A 82 -10.85 -1.90 11.23
N CYS A 83 -10.70 -0.84 10.43
CA CYS A 83 -9.40 -0.19 10.22
C CYS A 83 -9.25 1.16 10.94
N GLY A 84 -10.32 1.70 11.52
CA GLY A 84 -10.32 3.03 12.13
C GLY A 84 -10.25 4.20 11.14
N GLY A 85 -10.31 3.95 9.82
CA GLY A 85 -10.31 5.01 8.82
C GLY A 85 -11.64 5.77 8.78
N ALA A 86 -11.57 7.10 8.66
CA ALA A 86 -12.74 7.99 8.62
C ALA A 86 -12.98 8.56 7.22
N TRP A 87 -14.21 8.45 6.71
CA TRP A 87 -14.56 8.87 5.34
C TRP A 87 -15.95 9.51 5.29
N ARG A 88 -16.14 10.55 4.47
CA ARG A 88 -17.48 11.08 4.19
C ARG A 88 -18.22 10.14 3.24
N VAL A 89 -19.24 9.47 3.76
CA VAL A 89 -20.16 8.66 2.95
C VAL A 89 -21.28 9.58 2.45
N LEU A 90 -21.51 9.60 1.14
CA LEU A 90 -22.68 10.26 0.57
C LEU A 90 -23.89 9.40 0.92
N GLN A 91 -24.52 9.66 2.08
CA GLN A 91 -25.80 9.05 2.38
C GLN A 91 -26.78 9.53 1.32
N GLY A 92 -27.23 8.61 0.48
CA GLY A 92 -28.33 8.87 -0.43
C GLY A 92 -29.46 9.41 0.43
N THR A 93 -29.86 10.65 0.19
CA THR A 93 -31.10 11.17 0.71
C THR A 93 -32.17 10.22 0.21
N ASN A 94 -32.57 9.26 1.05
CA ASN A 94 -33.84 8.55 0.89
C ASN A 94 -34.92 9.61 1.12
N THR A 95 -35.07 10.49 0.13
CA THR A 95 -36.33 11.17 -0.14
C THR A 95 -37.23 10.06 -0.63
N GLU A 96 -37.76 9.28 0.31
CA GLU A 96 -38.95 8.49 0.08
C GLU A 96 -39.98 9.51 -0.43
N PRO A 97 -40.48 9.39 -1.66
CA PRO A 97 -41.55 10.25 -2.11
C PRO A 97 -42.73 9.95 -1.20
N GLU A 98 -42.99 10.87 -0.28
CA GLU A 98 -44.14 10.92 0.61
C GLU A 98 -45.40 10.69 -0.25
N SER A 99 -45.82 9.42 -0.32
CA SER A 99 -47.09 9.02 -0.94
C SER A 99 -48.20 9.44 0.02
N SER A 100 -48.43 10.74 0.07
CA SER A 100 -49.58 11.35 0.73
C SER A 100 -50.81 10.99 -0.09
N SER A 101 -51.57 10.04 0.47
CA SER A 101 -52.95 9.72 0.10
C SER A 101 -53.91 10.79 0.59
#